data_AF-A0A067SMP9-F1
#
_entry.id   AF-A0A067SMP9-F1
#
_cell.length_a   1.000
_cell.length_b   1.000
_cell.length_c   1.000
_cell.angle_alpha   90.00
_cell.angle_beta   90.00
_cell.angle_gamma   90.00
#
_symmetry.space_group_name_H-M   'P 1'
#
loop_
_entity.id
_entity.type
_entity.pdbx_description
1 polymer ?
#
loop_
_entity_poly.entity_id
_entity_poly.type
_entity_poly.pdbx_seq_one_letter_code
_entity_poly.pdbx_strand_id
1 'polypeptide(L)' 'FETVREFIQQRSQQELLLKDRIHGLWLCTETPTAGGRVFEVGDEMLLELAHKTEIPVVVVFTQYDRLVR' A
#
# COMPACT_ATOMS: atom_id res chain seq x y z
N PHE A 1 2.94 -11.13 5.61
CA PHE A 1 1.99 -10.63 4.60
C PHE A 1 0.56 -11.09 4.88
N GLU A 2 0.32 -12.38 5.18
CA GLU A 2 -1.07 -12.89 5.33
C GLU A 2 -1.96 -12.15 6.33
N THR A 3 -1.45 -11.79 7.51
CA THR A 3 -2.22 -10.98 8.48
C THR A 3 -2.72 -9.65 7.89
N VAL A 4 -1.89 -8.99 7.07
CA VAL A 4 -2.27 -7.74 6.38
C VAL A 4 -3.28 -8.03 5.27
N ARG A 5 -3.08 -9.11 4.50
CA ARG A 5 -4.01 -9.54 3.45
C ARG A 5 -5.40 -9.79 4.04
N GLU A 6 -5.48 -10.62 5.08
CA GLU A 6 -6.74 -10.98 5.74
C GLU A 6 -7.46 -9.75 6.29
N PHE A 7 -6.70 -8.86 6.97
CA PHE A 7 -7.26 -7.61 7.48
C PHE A 7 -7.85 -6.74 6.36
N ILE A 8 -7.11 -6.54 5.27
CA ILE A 8 -7.56 -5.72 4.15
C ILE A 8 -8.80 -6.35 3.49
N GLN A 9 -8.79 -7.66 3.24
CA GLN A 9 -9.92 -8.36 2.64
C GLN A 9 -11.18 -8.26 3.52
N GLN A 10 -11.04 -8.50 4.83
CA GLN A 10 -12.15 -8.40 5.76
C GLN A 10 -12.73 -6.98 5.79
N ARG A 11 -11.87 -5.96 5.83
CA ARG A 11 -12.28 -4.55 5.92
C ARG A 11 -12.65 -3.91 4.58
N SER A 12 -12.60 -4.65 3.48
CA SER A 12 -13.04 -4.18 2.15
C SER A 12 -14.41 -4.71 1.75
N GLN A 13 -15.03 -5.55 2.59
CA GLN A 13 -16.33 -6.15 2.29
C GLN A 13 -17.43 -5.09 2.15
N GLN A 14 -18.20 -5.16 1.06
CA GLN A 14 -19.31 -4.24 0.78
C GLN A 14 -20.47 -4.35 1.78
N GLU A 15 -20.52 -5.42 2.57
CA GLU A 15 -21.54 -5.67 3.59
C GLU A 15 -21.28 -4.88 4.88
N LEU A 16 -20.04 -4.42 5.11
CA LEU A 16 -19.69 -3.64 6.29
C LEU A 16 -20.30 -2.24 6.25
N LEU A 17 -20.59 -1.68 7.43
CA LEU A 17 -20.93 -0.27 7.54
C LEU A 17 -19.76 0.57 7.01
N LEU A 18 -20.07 1.69 6.34
CA LEU A 18 -19.04 2.54 5.72
C LEU A 18 -17.91 2.88 6.70
N LYS A 19 -18.26 3.27 7.94
CA LYS A 19 -17.29 3.61 9.01
C LYS A 19 -16.29 2.48 9.35
N ASP A 20 -16.65 1.23 9.07
CA ASP A 20 -15.85 0.05 9.44
C ASP A 20 -14.95 -0.42 8.28
N ARG A 21 -15.09 0.19 7.09
CA ARG A 21 -14.30 -0.15 5.90
C ARG A 21 -12.95 0.56 5.87
N ILE A 22 -12.01 -0.03 5.14
CA ILE A 22 -10.81 0.69 4.70
C ILE A 22 -11.19 1.60 3.53
N HIS A 23 -10.88 2.89 3.65
CA HIS A 23 -11.18 3.89 2.64
C HIS A 23 -9.97 4.24 1.76
N GLY A 24 -8.78 3.83 2.20
CA GLY A 24 -7.55 4.08 1.47
C GLY A 24 -6.35 3.44 2.17
N LEU A 25 -5.29 3.22 1.40
CA LEU A 25 -4.00 2.72 1.89
C LEU A 25 -2.92 3.76 1.61
N TRP A 26 -2.05 3.99 2.59
CA TRP A 26 -0.81 4.75 2.42
C TRP A 26 0.36 3.78 2.37
N LEU A 27 0.95 3.65 1.18
CA LEU A 27 2.13 2.82 0.95
C LEU A 27 3.37 3.70 1.05
N CYS A 28 4.08 3.61 2.17
CA CYS A 28 5.34 4.31 2.36
C CYS A 28 6.48 3.43 1.84
N THR A 29 7.21 3.91 0.83
CA THR A 29 8.41 3.24 0.31
C THR A 29 9.61 4.21 0.32
N GLU A 30 10.83 3.69 0.34
CA GLU A 30 12.03 4.52 0.26
C GLU A 30 12.11 5.18 -1.13
N THR A 31 12.56 6.43 -1.18
CA THR A 31 12.82 7.10 -2.46
C THR A 31 13.87 6.30 -3.24
N PRO A 32 13.56 5.79 -4.44
CA PRO A 32 14.46 4.91 -5.15
C PRO A 32 15.72 5.67 -5.62
N THR A 33 16.84 4.95 -5.62
CA THR A 33 18.12 5.43 -6.18
C THR A 33 18.40 4.76 -7.52
N ALA A 34 19.32 5.34 -8.31
CA ALA A 34 19.66 4.80 -9.63
C ALA A 34 20.15 3.34 -9.52
N GLY A 35 19.51 2.44 -10.27
CA GLY A 35 19.82 1.00 -10.26
C GLY A 35 19.12 0.21 -9.14
N GLY A 36 18.39 0.87 -8.24
CA GLY A 36 17.54 0.23 -7.24
C GLY A 36 16.14 -0.13 -7.76
N ARG A 37 15.41 -0.95 -7.00
CA ARG A 37 13.99 -1.21 -7.25
C ARG A 37 13.14 -0.07 -6.69
N VAL A 38 12.06 0.26 -7.39
CA VAL A 38 11.07 1.25 -6.93
C VAL A 38 10.13 0.65 -5.89
N PHE A 39 9.77 -0.62 -6.11
CA PHE A 39 8.90 -1.41 -5.24
C PHE A 39 9.57 -2.75 -4.95
N GLU A 40 9.49 -3.20 -3.71
CA GLU A 40 9.85 -4.55 -3.33
C GLU A 40 8.69 -5.51 -3.59
N VAL A 41 8.96 -6.82 -3.55
CA VAL A 41 7.93 -7.86 -3.79
C VAL A 41 6.72 -7.68 -2.86
N GLY A 42 6.95 -7.25 -1.61
CA GLY A 42 5.87 -6.98 -0.66
C GLY A 42 4.97 -5.80 -1.06
N ASP A 43 5.55 -4.77 -1.67
CA ASP A 43 4.83 -3.60 -2.15
C ASP A 43 3.94 -3.97 -3.34
N GLU A 44 4.50 -4.74 -4.28
CA GLU A 44 3.77 -5.26 -5.45
C GLU A 44 2.58 -6.12 -5.01
N MET A 45 2.80 -7.04 -4.07
CA MET A 45 1.73 -7.88 -3.52
C MET A 45 0.62 -7.07 -2.85
N LEU A 46 0.98 -5.98 -2.15
CA LEU A 46 0.01 -5.10 -1.50
C LEU A 46 -0.77 -4.26 -2.53
N LEU A 47 -0.10 -3.73 -3.56
CA LEU A 47 -0.71 -2.98 -4.64
C LEU A 47 -1.68 -3.84 -5.46
N GLU A 48 -1.31 -5.08 -5.77
CA GLU A 48 -2.20 -6.05 -6.41
C GLU A 48 -3.44 -6.34 -5.57
N LEU A 49 -3.26 -6.51 -4.25
CA LEU A 49 -4.38 -6.73 -3.34
C LEU A 49 -5.32 -5.52 -3.32
N ALA A 50 -4.76 -4.32 -3.16
CA ALA A 50 -5.52 -3.07 -3.12
C ALA A 50 -6.31 -2.85 -4.43
N HIS A 51 -5.70 -3.16 -5.58
CA HIS A 51 -6.36 -3.12 -6.87
C HIS A 51 -7.54 -4.10 -6.94
N LYS A 52 -7.36 -5.35 -6.49
CA LYS A 52 -8.44 -6.36 -6.46
C LYS A 52 -9.58 -5.99 -5.51
N THR A 53 -9.29 -5.28 -4.43
CA THR A 53 -10.30 -4.83 -3.45
C THR A 53 -10.81 -3.42 -3.74
N GLU A 54 -10.41 -2.80 -4.86
CA GLU A 54 -10.79 -1.44 -5.28
C GLU A 54 -10.51 -0.36 -4.22
N ILE A 55 -9.45 -0.55 -3.42
CA ILE A 55 -9.05 0.43 -2.41
C ILE A 55 -8.10 1.47 -3.04
N PRO A 56 -8.38 2.77 -2.90
CA PRO A 56 -7.45 3.82 -3.33
C PRO A 56 -6.11 3.72 -2.59
N VAL A 57 -5.00 3.79 -3.33
CA VAL A 57 -3.65 3.79 -2.75
C VAL A 57 -2.96 5.12 -3.02
N VAL A 58 -2.39 5.69 -1.96
CA VAL A 58 -1.44 6.81 -2.06
C VAL A 58 -0.05 6.26 -1.79
N VAL A 59 0.85 6.39 -2.77
CA VAL A 59 2.26 6.01 -2.61
C VAL A 59 3.03 7.22 -2.10
N VAL A 60 3.73 7.05 -0.98
CA VAL A 60 4.54 8.07 -0.33
C VAL A 60 6.01 7.65 -0.43
N PHE A 61 6.78 8.38 -1.25
CA PHE A 61 8.23 8.22 -1.30
C PHE A 61 8.86 8.94 -0.10
N THR A 62 9.51 8.18 0.75
CA THR A 62 10.10 8.61 2.02
C THR A 62 11.61 8.74 1.90
N GLN A 63 12.28 9.25 2.94
CA GLN A 63 13.74 9.45 2.97
C GLN A 63 14.28 10.39 1.88
N TYR A 64 13.49 11.41 1.52
CA TYR A 64 13.87 12.39 0.50
C TYR A 64 15.13 13.19 0.85
N ASP A 65 15.41 13.36 2.15
CA ASP A 65 16.63 13.97 2.69
C ASP A 65 17.91 13.23 2.28
N ARG A 66 17.82 11.95 1.91
CA ARG A 66 18.96 11.18 1.40
C ARG A 66 19.23 11.47 -0.09
N LEU A 67 18.23 11.95 -0.83
CA LEU A 67 18.32 12.29 -2.25
C LEU A 67 18.80 13.73 -2.46
N VAL A 68 18.28 14.67 -1.67
CA VAL A 68 18.62 16.10 -1.79
C VAL A 68 19.57 16.46 -0.65
N ARG A 69 20.87 16.48 -0.96
CA ARG A 69 21.90 17.04 -0.08
C ARG A 69 22.04 18.54 -0.27
#